data_AF-A0A8J6Z489-F1
#
_entry.id   AF-A0A8J6Z489-F1
#
_cell.length_a   1.000
_cell.length_b   1.000
_cell.length_c   1.000
_cell.angle_alpha   90.00
_cell.angle_beta   90.00
_cell.angle_gamma   90.00
#
_symmetry.space_group_name_H-M   'P 1'
#
loop_
_entity.id
_entity.type
_entity.pdbx_description
1 polymer ?
#
loop_
_entity_poly.entity_id
_entity_poly.type
_entity_poly.pdbx_seq_one_letter_code
_entity_poly.pdbx_strand_id
1 'polypeptide(L)'
;MATREENLKKINAELEAMSDEELSMVAGGSKSQTENDSKLLYEHGLLNNWFYIGSDWIEKSAEVDAGWAKAGITCVTKPSADNLYFLNGKQISRDEAWNHVKANFKKINTVVEEIDMFPIHDEF
;
A
#
# COMPACT_ATOMS: atom_id res chain seq x y z
N MET A 1 38.51 18.87 15.31
CA MET A 1 37.45 19.28 14.37
C MET A 1 37.78 18.62 13.04
N ALA A 2 36.90 17.78 12.50
CA ALA A 2 37.13 17.14 11.21
C ALA A 2 37.17 18.19 10.11
N THR A 3 38.10 18.04 9.17
CA THR A 3 38.25 18.95 8.04
C THR A 3 37.06 18.82 7.09
N ARG A 4 36.75 19.87 6.32
CA ARG A 4 35.65 19.86 5.33
C ARG A 4 35.77 18.68 4.35
N GLU A 5 36.99 18.30 4.01
CA GLU A 5 37.31 17.18 3.12
C GLU A 5 37.03 15.81 3.76
N GLU A 6 37.32 15.65 5.05
CA GLU A 6 37.00 14.42 5.79
C GLU A 6 35.49 14.25 5.97
N ASN A 7 34.75 15.33 6.18
CA ASN A 7 33.29 15.29 6.26
C ASN A 7 32.66 14.88 4.92
N LEU A 8 33.16 15.41 3.80
CA LEU A 8 32.66 15.05 2.46
C LEU A 8 32.95 13.58 2.11
N LYS A 9 34.13 13.07 2.44
CA LYS A 9 34.46 11.65 2.25
C LYS A 9 33.57 10.73 3.07
N LYS A 10 33.26 11.12 4.31
CA LYS A 10 32.39 10.33 5.19
C LYS A 10 30.96 10.29 4.67
N ILE A 11 30.43 11.43 4.22
CA ILE A 11 29.08 11.50 3.61
C ILE A 11 29.00 10.66 2.34
N ASN A 12 30.01 10.73 1.46
CA ASN A 12 30.01 9.93 0.23
C ASN A 12 30.12 8.43 0.50
N ALA A 13 30.93 8.03 1.49
CA ALA A 13 31.03 6.63 1.89
C ALA A 13 29.73 6.10 2.53
N GLU A 14 29.00 6.94 3.27
CA GLU A 14 27.67 6.60 3.80
C GLU A 14 26.62 6.49 2.68
N LEU A 15 26.67 7.35 1.65
CA LEU A 15 25.78 7.29 0.48
C LEU A 15 26.04 6.07 -0.42
N GLU A 16 27.29 5.68 -0.61
CA GLU A 16 27.66 4.48 -1.39
C GLU A 16 27.37 3.17 -0.62
N ALA A 17 27.21 3.24 0.70
CA ALA A 17 26.89 2.11 1.57
C ALA A 17 25.38 1.90 1.79
N MET A 18 24.54 2.86 1.37
CA MET A 18 23.09 2.72 1.41
C MET A 18 22.60 1.76 0.32
N SER A 19 21.66 0.88 0.66
CA SER A 19 21.03 0.03 -0.35
C SER A 19 20.10 0.83 -1.26
N ASP A 20 19.79 0.31 -2.46
CA ASP A 20 18.81 0.92 -3.37
C ASP A 20 17.43 1.13 -2.69
N GLU A 21 17.08 0.28 -1.72
CA GLU A 21 15.89 0.42 -0.89
C GLU A 21 15.95 1.65 0.03
N GLU A 22 17.10 1.89 0.68
CA GLU A 22 17.32 3.06 1.54
C GLU A 22 17.39 4.37 0.73
N LEU A 23 17.99 4.32 -0.47
CA LEU A 23 17.96 5.44 -1.42
C LEU A 23 16.54 5.73 -1.92
N SER A 24 15.69 4.71 -2.11
CA SER A 24 14.26 4.90 -2.46
C SER A 24 13.45 5.52 -1.32
N MET A 25 13.83 5.27 -0.06
CA MET A 25 13.22 5.88 1.11
C MET A 25 13.64 7.36 1.28
N VAL A 26 14.87 7.70 0.89
CA VAL A 26 15.40 9.09 0.92
C VAL A 26 14.89 9.92 -0.27
N ALA A 27 14.66 9.31 -1.43
CA ALA A 27 14.00 9.92 -2.59
C ALA A 27 12.45 9.91 -2.48
N GLY A 28 11.95 10.01 -1.24
CA GLY A 28 10.57 9.83 -0.83
C GLY A 28 9.53 10.43 -1.77
N GLY A 29 8.71 9.55 -2.33
CA GLY A 29 7.49 9.86 -3.05
C GLY A 29 6.73 8.56 -3.25
N SER A 30 5.39 8.63 -3.28
CA SER A 30 4.42 7.52 -3.31
C SER A 30 4.75 6.25 -4.10
N LYS A 31 5.76 6.15 -4.97
CA LYS A 31 6.03 4.94 -5.74
C LYS A 31 6.19 3.72 -4.84
N SER A 32 7.08 3.79 -3.86
CA SER A 32 7.27 2.70 -2.89
C SER A 32 6.00 2.45 -2.05
N GLN A 33 5.30 3.52 -1.65
CA GLN A 33 4.02 3.42 -0.92
C GLN A 33 2.91 2.76 -1.76
N THR A 34 2.82 3.10 -3.04
CA THR A 34 1.81 2.63 -3.99
C THR A 34 2.12 1.20 -4.43
N GLU A 35 3.40 0.86 -4.62
CA GLU A 35 3.85 -0.52 -4.79
C GLU A 35 3.50 -1.39 -3.58
N ASN A 36 3.80 -0.89 -2.37
CA ASN A 36 3.47 -1.59 -1.14
C ASN A 36 1.96 -1.75 -0.96
N ASP A 37 1.18 -0.71 -1.26
CA ASP A 37 -0.28 -0.80 -1.28
C ASP A 37 -0.75 -1.82 -2.31
N SER A 38 -0.18 -1.86 -3.52
CA SER A 38 -0.55 -2.84 -4.56
C SER A 38 -0.35 -4.28 -4.09
N LYS A 39 0.77 -4.55 -3.39
CA LYS A 39 1.07 -5.86 -2.84
C LYS A 39 0.05 -6.26 -1.77
N LEU A 40 -0.20 -5.38 -0.80
CA LEU A 40 -1.14 -5.65 0.27
C LEU A 40 -2.58 -5.80 -0.24
N LEU A 41 -2.99 -4.99 -1.22
CA LEU A 41 -4.32 -5.08 -1.84
C LEU A 41 -4.47 -6.41 -2.60
N TYR A 42 -3.43 -6.87 -3.29
CA TYR A 42 -3.41 -8.19 -3.93
C TYR A 42 -3.52 -9.32 -2.89
N GLU A 43 -2.76 -9.26 -1.79
CA GLU A 43 -2.84 -10.24 -0.70
C GLU A 43 -4.23 -10.33 -0.06
N HIS A 44 -5.01 -9.25 -0.09
CA HIS A 44 -6.40 -9.20 0.38
C HIS A 44 -7.42 -9.44 -0.74
N GLY A 45 -7.01 -9.86 -1.94
CA GLY A 45 -7.93 -10.13 -3.06
C GLY A 45 -8.64 -8.89 -3.63
N LEU A 46 -8.16 -7.68 -3.30
CA LEU A 46 -8.67 -6.42 -3.84
C LEU A 46 -8.03 -6.07 -5.19
N LEU A 47 -6.88 -6.66 -5.51
CA LEU A 47 -6.26 -6.61 -6.83
C LEU A 47 -6.07 -8.00 -7.41
N ASN A 48 -6.00 -8.06 -8.75
CA ASN A 48 -5.72 -9.30 -9.47
C ASN A 48 -4.21 -9.61 -9.53
N ASN A 49 -3.37 -8.57 -9.49
CA ASN A 49 -1.92 -8.68 -9.49
C ASN A 49 -1.32 -7.55 -8.65
N TRP A 50 -0.12 -7.76 -8.14
CA TRP A 50 0.74 -6.70 -7.59
C TRP A 50 1.80 -6.31 -8.63
N PHE A 51 2.34 -5.10 -8.53
CA PHE A 51 3.26 -4.58 -9.54
C PHE A 51 4.30 -3.61 -8.95
N TYR A 52 5.45 -3.55 -9.63
CA TYR A 52 6.43 -2.48 -9.46
C TYR A 52 6.05 -1.28 -10.35
N ILE A 53 6.23 -0.07 -9.84
CA ILE A 53 5.83 1.18 -10.48
C ILE A 53 7.06 1.87 -11.06
N GLY A 54 7.41 1.43 -12.27
CA GLY A 54 8.46 2.02 -13.10
C GLY A 54 7.98 3.25 -13.88
N SER A 55 7.98 3.13 -15.21
CA SER A 55 7.48 4.13 -16.17
C SER A 55 5.96 4.23 -16.22
N ASP A 56 5.25 3.18 -15.81
CA ASP A 56 3.83 3.00 -16.10
C ASP A 56 2.94 3.57 -14.97
N TRP A 57 3.39 4.69 -14.39
CA TRP A 57 2.76 5.31 -13.22
C TRP A 57 1.24 5.47 -13.38
N ILE A 58 0.79 6.03 -14.50
CA ILE A 58 -0.62 6.40 -14.70
C ILE A 58 -1.53 5.18 -14.63
N GLU A 59 -1.16 4.08 -15.28
CA GLU A 59 -1.97 2.86 -15.30
C GLU A 59 -1.93 2.18 -13.93
N LYS A 60 -0.73 2.01 -13.37
CA LYS A 60 -0.53 1.28 -12.12
C LYS A 60 -1.09 2.00 -10.90
N SER A 61 -0.98 3.33 -10.86
CA SER A 61 -1.56 4.11 -9.76
C SER A 61 -3.10 4.07 -9.80
N ALA A 62 -3.70 4.10 -10.99
CA ALA A 62 -5.14 3.95 -11.16
C ALA A 62 -5.66 2.57 -10.73
N GLU A 63 -4.90 1.50 -11.00
CA GLU A 63 -5.23 0.16 -10.50
C GLU A 63 -5.23 0.13 -8.96
N VAL A 64 -4.22 0.73 -8.31
CA VAL A 64 -4.19 0.82 -6.83
C VAL A 64 -5.37 1.61 -6.28
N ASP A 65 -5.70 2.75 -6.89
CA ASP A 65 -6.85 3.56 -6.48
C ASP A 65 -8.17 2.78 -6.63
N ALA A 66 -8.30 1.96 -7.68
CA ALA A 66 -9.44 1.06 -7.87
C ALA A 66 -9.49 -0.07 -6.81
N GLY A 67 -8.34 -0.60 -6.41
CA GLY A 67 -8.24 -1.60 -5.33
C GLY A 67 -8.72 -1.05 -3.99
N TRP A 68 -8.33 0.18 -3.65
CA TRP A 68 -8.84 0.88 -2.46
C TRP A 68 -10.34 1.14 -2.52
N ALA A 69 -10.86 1.51 -3.70
CA ALA A 69 -12.28 1.75 -3.90
C ALA A 69 -13.14 0.51 -3.60
N LYS A 70 -12.65 -0.71 -3.90
CA LYS A 70 -13.33 -1.96 -3.54
C LYS A 70 -13.47 -2.16 -2.03
N ALA A 71 -12.59 -1.55 -1.24
CA ALA A 71 -12.67 -1.53 0.22
C ALA A 71 -13.43 -0.31 0.79
N GLY A 72 -14.06 0.51 -0.06
CA GLY A 72 -14.77 1.71 0.36
C GLY A 72 -13.87 2.91 0.70
N ILE A 73 -12.59 2.86 0.31
CA ILE A 73 -11.63 3.94 0.53
C ILE A 73 -11.39 4.66 -0.80
N THR A 74 -11.53 5.98 -0.81
CA THR A 74 -11.04 6.79 -1.94
C THR A 74 -9.57 7.05 -1.73
N CYS A 75 -8.73 6.57 -2.63
CA CYS A 75 -7.30 6.86 -2.65
C CYS A 75 -6.98 7.84 -3.78
N VAL A 76 -6.04 8.75 -3.53
CA VAL A 76 -5.45 9.62 -4.54
C VAL A 76 -3.95 9.41 -4.53
N THR A 77 -3.48 8.62 -5.48
CA THR A 77 -2.05 8.34 -5.66
C THR A 77 -1.29 9.56 -6.21
N LYS A 78 -0.07 9.82 -5.71
CA LYS A 78 0.71 11.02 -6.10
C LYS A 78 2.18 10.74 -6.40
N PRO A 79 2.69 10.83 -7.64
CA PRO A 79 4.00 10.26 -8.04
C PRO A 79 5.22 10.69 -7.23
N SER A 80 5.15 11.85 -6.56
CA SER A 80 6.25 12.47 -5.81
C SER A 80 5.83 13.01 -4.44
N ALA A 81 4.74 12.51 -3.87
CA ALA A 81 4.25 12.88 -2.54
C ALA A 81 3.51 11.70 -1.91
N ASP A 82 3.11 11.79 -0.65
CA ASP A 82 2.31 10.72 -0.03
C ASP A 82 0.92 10.61 -0.68
N ASN A 83 0.40 9.38 -0.76
CA ASN A 83 -0.97 9.14 -1.19
C ASN A 83 -1.95 9.70 -0.17
N LEU A 84 -3.11 10.16 -0.65
CA LEU A 84 -4.19 10.63 0.20
C LEU A 84 -5.29 9.58 0.27
N TYR A 85 -5.83 9.35 1.47
CA TYR A 85 -6.87 8.37 1.72
C TYR A 85 -8.08 9.06 2.33
N PHE A 86 -9.27 8.67 1.89
CA PHE A 86 -10.53 9.21 2.38
C PHE A 86 -11.52 8.08 2.66
N LEU A 87 -12.15 8.14 3.83
CA LEU A 87 -13.27 7.29 4.21
C LEU A 87 -14.49 8.17 4.43
N ASN A 88 -15.57 7.92 3.69
CA ASN A 88 -16.80 8.73 3.73
C ASN A 88 -16.54 10.25 3.53
N GLY A 89 -15.60 10.58 2.64
CA GLY A 89 -15.21 11.97 2.34
C GLY A 89 -14.30 12.65 3.38
N LYS A 90 -14.00 11.99 4.50
CA LYS A 90 -13.03 12.50 5.48
C LYS A 90 -11.64 11.95 5.18
N GLN A 91 -10.64 12.82 5.12
CA GLN A 91 -9.25 12.40 4.99
C GLN A 91 -8.81 11.63 6.24
N ILE A 92 -8.14 10.52 6.02
CA ILE A 92 -7.58 9.63 7.04
C ILE A 92 -6.12 9.32 6.72
N SER A 93 -5.40 8.79 7.70
CA SER A 93 -4.05 8.24 7.50
C SER A 93 -4.10 6.92 6.73
N ARG A 94 -2.95 6.55 6.14
CA ARG A 94 -2.76 5.25 5.51
C ARG A 94 -3.03 4.08 6.47
N ASP A 95 -2.60 4.22 7.72
CA ASP A 95 -2.80 3.18 8.75
C ASP A 95 -4.28 3.01 9.10
N GLU A 96 -5.03 4.12 9.21
CA GLU A 96 -6.49 4.06 9.38
C GLU A 96 -7.19 3.39 8.20
N ALA A 97 -6.74 3.65 6.97
CA ALA A 97 -7.28 2.99 5.78
C ALA A 97 -7.04 1.47 5.82
N TRP A 98 -5.83 1.03 6.18
CA TRP A 98 -5.52 -0.39 6.32
C TRP A 98 -6.26 -1.06 7.48
N ASN A 99 -6.45 -0.35 8.61
CA ASN A 99 -7.27 -0.85 9.72
C ASN A 99 -8.72 -1.06 9.27
N HIS A 100 -9.27 -0.17 8.44
CA HIS A 100 -10.60 -0.32 7.86
C HIS A 100 -10.70 -1.57 6.97
N VAL A 101 -9.74 -1.77 6.05
CA VAL A 101 -9.66 -2.96 5.19
C VAL A 101 -9.66 -4.23 6.05
N LYS A 102 -8.72 -4.35 6.98
CA LYS A 102 -8.57 -5.54 7.84
C LYS A 102 -9.84 -5.84 8.65
N ALA A 103 -10.50 -4.80 9.17
CA ALA A 103 -11.76 -4.97 9.92
C ALA A 103 -12.91 -5.50 9.05
N ASN A 104 -12.99 -5.09 7.79
CA ASN A 104 -14.03 -5.56 6.86
C ASN A 104 -13.76 -6.98 6.36
N PHE A 105 -12.49 -7.35 6.11
CA PHE A 105 -12.13 -8.71 5.70
C PHE A 105 -12.38 -9.75 6.79
N LYS A 106 -12.14 -9.40 8.07
CA LYS A 106 -12.47 -10.28 9.18
C LYS A 106 -13.97 -10.62 9.23
N LYS A 107 -14.84 -9.66 8.89
CA LYS A 107 -16.30 -9.88 8.84
C LYS A 107 -16.70 -10.82 7.71
N ILE A 108 -16.04 -10.75 6.55
CA ILE A 108 -16.35 -11.60 5.40
C ILE A 108 -16.02 -13.07 5.71
N ASN A 109 -14.86 -13.35 6.32
CA ASN A 109 -14.51 -14.73 6.68
C ASN A 109 -15.43 -15.31 7.75
N THR A 110 -15.84 -14.52 8.76
CA THR A 110 -16.80 -15.00 9.77
C THR A 110 -18.18 -15.32 9.17
N VAL A 111 -18.65 -14.52 8.20
CA VAL A 111 -19.95 -14.79 7.55
C VAL A 111 -19.89 -16.03 6.65
N VAL A 112 -18.76 -16.28 5.96
CA VAL A 112 -18.60 -17.50 5.15
C VAL A 112 -18.55 -18.75 6.04
N GLU A 113 -17.84 -18.70 7.17
CA GLU A 113 -17.81 -19.80 8.15
C GLU A 113 -19.20 -20.08 8.76
N GLU A 114 -20.01 -19.05 9.01
CA GLU A 114 -21.38 -19.22 9.51
C GLU A 114 -22.33 -19.83 8.46
N ILE A 115 -22.14 -19.52 7.17
CA ILE A 115 -22.98 -20.07 6.09
C ILE A 115 -22.66 -21.56 5.84
N ASP A 116 -21.38 -21.95 5.89
CA ASP A 116 -20.97 -23.36 5.75
C ASP A 116 -21.38 -24.24 6.95
N MET A 117 -21.79 -23.62 8.06
CA MET A 117 -22.30 -24.32 9.24
C MET A 117 -23.80 -24.62 9.21
N PHE A 118 -24.55 -24.17 8.18
CA PHE A 118 -25.93 -24.61 7.99
C PHE A 118 -25.96 -25.79 7.01
N PRO A 119 -25.97 -27.05 7.49
CA PRO A 119 -26.24 -28.17 6.62
C PRO A 119 -27.60 -27.94 5.97
N ILE A 120 -27.61 -27.92 4.64
CA ILE A 120 -28.84 -28.04 3.86
C ILE A 120 -29.39 -29.42 4.21
N HIS A 121 -30.34 -29.46 5.15
CA HIS A 121 -31.17 -30.64 5.33
C HIS A 121 -32.06 -30.72 4.09
N ASP A 122 -31.56 -31.43 3.08
CA ASP A 122 -32.38 -31.95 1.99
C ASP A 122 -33.38 -32.94 2.61
N GLU A 123 -34.56 -32.44 2.96
CA GLU A 123 -35.75 -33.26 3.16
C GLU A 123 -36.45 -33.42 1.80
N PHE A 124 -36.20 -34.55 1.13
CA PHE A 124 -37.07 -35.11 0.11
C PHE A 124 -37.27 -36.61 0.35
#